data_AF-A0A7Z0BGQ0-F1
#
_entry.id   AF-A0A7Z0BGQ0-F1
#
_cell.length_a   1.000
_cell.length_b   1.000
_cell.length_c   1.000
_cell.angle_alpha   90.00
_cell.angle_beta   90.00
_cell.angle_gamma   90.00
#
_symmetry.space_group_name_H-M   'P 1'
#
loop_
_entity.id
_entity.type
_entity.pdbx_description
1 polymer ?
#
loop_
_entity_poly.entity_id
_entity_poly.type
_entity_poly.pdbx_seq_one_letter_code
_entity_poly.pdbx_strand_id
1 'polypeptide(L)'
;MLDDMRVLRDAVRDYRLAAAAAGLDWPDQPESPAGQPPEQVRRIFGVEHIAEQLTWLQAQRWPDHQLLPNVGWRMPWPEGGEALDYLGLSIGTPFPWRQQLPLFFFDALLYTFVLAGDHEGEIWRYEISPDAWDSVRAATSLATLFDQWTRGIAAGVVVYDEHSKWLLVDDLGSAPGLDPLAFPIAPVEETLLRARQRECGVNMAIVEDGFEYTEELSDAIDAAKASLGGA
;
A
#
# COMPACT_ATOMS: atom_id res chain seq x y z
N MET A 1 3.06 -10.12 7.25
CA MET A 1 3.98 -11.27 7.18
C MET A 1 4.94 -11.05 6.02
N LEU A 2 6.25 -11.19 6.24
CA LEU A 2 7.24 -11.11 5.16
C LEU A 2 7.12 -12.34 4.25
N ASP A 3 7.10 -12.12 2.94
CA ASP A 3 7.20 -13.22 1.98
C ASP A 3 8.64 -13.72 1.86
N ASP A 4 8.77 -15.00 1.52
CA ASP A 4 9.99 -15.50 0.90
C ASP A 4 10.29 -14.70 -0.39
N MET A 5 11.55 -14.29 -0.57
CA MET A 5 11.94 -13.46 -1.70
C MET A 5 11.65 -14.11 -3.06
N ARG A 6 11.69 -15.43 -3.18
CA ARG A 6 11.31 -16.13 -4.41
C ARG A 6 9.82 -15.98 -4.68
N VAL A 7 8.99 -16.16 -3.65
CA VAL A 7 7.53 -16.01 -3.75
C VAL A 7 7.14 -14.59 -4.18
N LEU A 8 7.77 -13.57 -3.58
CA LEU A 8 7.51 -12.18 -3.99
C LEU A 8 7.95 -11.92 -5.44
N ARG A 9 9.15 -12.37 -5.83
CA ARG A 9 9.65 -12.21 -7.19
C ARG A 9 8.75 -12.88 -8.23
N ASP A 10 8.29 -14.10 -7.94
CA ASP A 10 7.37 -14.83 -8.80
C ASP A 10 6.03 -14.07 -8.92
N ALA A 11 5.45 -13.61 -7.81
CA ALA A 11 4.19 -12.87 -7.83
C ALA A 11 4.27 -11.56 -8.63
N VAL A 12 5.35 -10.79 -8.48
CA VAL A 12 5.57 -9.56 -9.27
C VAL A 12 5.80 -9.90 -10.74
N ARG A 13 6.56 -10.95 -11.05
CA ARG A 13 6.76 -11.39 -12.45
C ARG A 13 5.43 -11.76 -13.08
N ASP A 14 4.61 -12.54 -12.38
CA ASP A 14 3.34 -13.04 -12.91
C ASP A 14 2.35 -11.87 -13.12
N TYR A 15 2.34 -10.88 -12.22
CA TYR A 15 1.62 -9.62 -12.43
C TYR A 15 2.08 -8.89 -13.69
N ARG A 16 3.40 -8.72 -13.87
CA ARG A 16 3.96 -8.05 -15.05
C ARG A 16 3.55 -8.75 -16.34
N LEU A 17 3.61 -10.08 -16.37
CA LEU A 17 3.21 -10.88 -17.52
C LEU A 17 1.72 -10.73 -17.81
N ALA A 18 0.86 -10.74 -16.79
CA ALA A 18 -0.57 -10.54 -16.95
C ALA A 18 -0.90 -9.12 -17.44
N ALA A 19 -0.27 -8.09 -16.87
CA ALA A 19 -0.46 -6.71 -17.25
C ALA A 19 0.00 -6.45 -18.70
N ALA A 20 1.15 -7.00 -19.08
CA ALA A 20 1.66 -6.92 -20.46
C ALA A 20 0.72 -7.65 -21.44
N ALA A 21 0.21 -8.83 -21.07
CA ALA A 21 -0.76 -9.56 -21.88
C ALA A 21 -2.10 -8.82 -22.02
N ALA A 22 -2.47 -8.00 -21.02
CA ALA A 22 -3.66 -7.15 -21.07
C ALA A 22 -3.48 -5.91 -21.97
N GLY A 23 -2.25 -5.56 -22.38
CA GLY A 23 -1.97 -4.44 -23.28
C GLY A 23 -1.13 -3.31 -22.67
N LEU A 24 -0.73 -3.44 -21.40
CA LEU A 24 0.14 -2.47 -20.75
C LEU A 24 1.58 -2.57 -21.31
N ASP A 25 2.16 -1.45 -21.73
CA ASP A 25 3.55 -1.43 -22.19
C ASP A 25 4.51 -1.54 -21.00
N TRP A 26 4.84 -2.78 -20.61
CA TRP A 26 5.83 -3.03 -19.58
C TRP A 26 7.20 -3.26 -20.24
N PRO A 27 8.19 -2.38 -20.05
CA PRO A 27 9.48 -2.54 -20.71
C PRO A 27 10.22 -3.75 -20.19
N ASP A 28 10.76 -4.54 -21.11
CA ASP A 28 11.68 -5.63 -20.80
C ASP A 28 12.97 -5.05 -20.20
N GLN A 29 13.06 -5.09 -18.87
CA GLN A 29 14.26 -4.69 -18.14
C GLN A 29 14.69 -5.80 -17.19
N PRO A 30 16.01 -6.09 -17.14
CA PRO A 30 16.52 -7.07 -16.19
C PRO A 30 16.25 -6.60 -14.75
N GLU A 31 16.03 -7.56 -13.87
CA GLU A 31 15.90 -7.32 -12.43
C GLU A 31 17.13 -6.56 -11.91
N SER A 32 16.89 -5.53 -11.11
CA SER A 32 17.97 -4.88 -10.36
C SER A 32 18.21 -5.63 -9.05
N PRO A 33 19.46 -5.79 -8.60
CA PRO A 33 19.72 -6.29 -7.25
C PRO A 33 19.11 -5.35 -6.20
N ALA A 34 18.70 -5.91 -5.07
CA ALA A 34 18.21 -5.13 -3.95
C ALA A 34 19.27 -4.12 -3.50
N GLY A 35 18.87 -2.86 -3.38
CA GLY A 35 19.75 -1.79 -2.90
C GLY A 35 19.82 -1.76 -1.36
N GLN A 36 20.64 -0.86 -0.83
CA GLN A 36 20.53 -0.48 0.57
C GLN A 36 19.44 0.60 0.71
N PRO A 37 18.57 0.52 1.73
CA PRO A 37 17.62 1.59 1.99
C PRO A 37 18.40 2.85 2.41
N PRO A 38 17.98 4.06 2.01
CA PRO A 38 18.59 5.28 2.51
C PRO A 38 18.54 5.32 4.05
N GLU A 39 19.63 5.66 4.72
CA GLU A 39 19.70 5.65 6.19
C GLU A 39 18.61 6.52 6.84
N GLN A 40 18.26 7.61 6.18
CA GLN A 40 17.22 8.53 6.62
C GLN A 40 15.84 7.87 6.75
N VAL A 41 15.54 6.84 5.94
CA VAL A 41 14.25 6.13 5.99
C VAL A 41 14.05 5.48 7.36
N ARG A 42 15.08 4.82 7.88
CA ARG A 42 15.05 4.23 9.24
C ARG A 42 14.78 5.27 10.32
N ARG A 43 15.41 6.45 10.18
CA ARG A 43 15.20 7.58 11.11
C ARG A 43 13.79 8.15 11.01
N ILE A 44 13.26 8.33 9.79
CA ILE A 44 11.90 8.85 9.55
C ILE A 44 10.89 7.94 10.24
N PHE A 45 10.94 6.62 10.00
CA PHE A 45 9.96 5.67 10.53
C PHE A 45 10.29 5.13 11.93
N GLY A 46 11.44 5.49 12.50
CA GLY A 46 11.84 5.09 13.85
C GLY A 46 12.02 3.57 13.98
N VAL A 47 12.69 2.97 13.00
CA VAL A 47 12.93 1.52 12.92
C VAL A 47 14.42 1.20 12.74
N GLU A 48 14.85 0.06 13.25
CA GLU A 48 16.25 -0.39 13.17
C GLU A 48 16.57 -1.05 11.81
N HIS A 49 15.55 -1.62 11.16
CA HIS A 49 15.68 -2.35 9.91
C HIS A 49 14.58 -1.96 8.91
N ILE A 50 14.85 -2.23 7.64
CA ILE A 50 13.88 -2.20 6.55
C ILE A 50 13.93 -3.55 5.86
N ALA A 51 12.78 -4.17 5.66
CA ALA A 51 12.68 -5.49 5.05
C ALA A 51 13.34 -5.55 3.65
N GLU A 52 14.04 -6.65 3.36
CA GLU A 52 14.67 -6.89 2.05
C GLU A 52 13.66 -6.80 0.89
N GLN A 53 12.42 -7.19 1.14
CA GLN A 53 11.33 -7.09 0.17
C GLN A 53 11.13 -5.66 -0.34
N LEU A 54 11.17 -4.68 0.57
CA LEU A 54 11.01 -3.27 0.22
C LEU A 54 12.21 -2.75 -0.57
N THR A 55 13.42 -3.11 -0.15
CA THR A 55 14.64 -2.65 -0.83
C THR A 55 14.77 -3.25 -2.21
N TRP A 56 14.37 -4.52 -2.36
CA TRP A 56 14.23 -5.17 -3.65
C TRP A 56 13.18 -4.49 -4.52
N LEU A 57 11.96 -4.28 -4.00
CA LEU A 57 10.84 -3.72 -4.75
C LEU A 57 11.16 -2.29 -5.25
N GLN A 58 11.78 -1.48 -4.41
CA GLN A 58 12.22 -0.11 -4.71
C GLN A 58 13.37 -0.06 -5.72
N ALA A 59 14.26 -1.06 -5.73
CA ALA A 59 15.35 -1.16 -6.69
C ALA A 59 14.87 -1.58 -8.10
N GLN A 60 13.68 -2.20 -8.20
CA GLN A 60 13.13 -2.54 -9.50
C GLN A 60 12.89 -1.26 -10.29
N ARG A 61 13.24 -1.27 -11.57
CA ARG A 61 13.04 -0.12 -12.46
C ARG A 61 11.58 -0.06 -12.85
N TRP A 62 10.77 0.53 -11.99
CA TRP A 62 9.38 0.86 -12.28
C TRP A 62 9.37 1.96 -13.35
N PRO A 63 8.77 1.72 -14.52
CA PRO A 63 8.49 2.78 -15.48
C PRO A 63 7.83 4.01 -14.86
N ASP A 64 8.06 5.16 -15.49
CA ASP A 64 7.50 6.44 -15.07
C ASP A 64 5.98 6.55 -15.34
N HIS A 65 5.39 5.58 -16.06
CA HIS A 65 3.95 5.52 -16.35
C HIS A 65 3.17 4.65 -15.35
N GLN A 66 1.84 4.75 -15.40
CA GLN A 66 0.91 4.17 -14.43
C GLN A 66 0.73 2.67 -14.67
N LEU A 67 1.45 1.86 -13.90
CA LEU A 67 1.52 0.41 -14.08
C LEU A 67 0.59 -0.39 -13.17
N LEU A 68 0.04 0.26 -12.15
CA LEU A 68 -0.85 -0.37 -11.19
C LEU A 68 -2.30 -0.08 -11.59
N PRO A 69 -3.27 -0.90 -11.15
CA PRO A 69 -4.68 -0.66 -11.45
C PRO A 69 -5.11 0.75 -11.00
N ASN A 70 -6.06 1.35 -11.72
CA ASN A 70 -6.58 2.70 -11.44
C ASN A 70 -5.46 3.74 -11.29
N VAL A 71 -4.56 3.82 -12.28
CA VAL A 71 -3.58 4.92 -12.37
C VAL A 71 -2.54 4.88 -11.24
N GLY A 72 -2.49 3.80 -10.45
CA GLY A 72 -1.62 3.75 -9.28
C GLY A 72 -0.14 3.81 -9.62
N TRP A 73 0.62 4.45 -8.75
CA TRP A 73 2.08 4.48 -8.84
C TRP A 73 2.73 4.08 -7.53
N ARG A 74 3.96 3.57 -7.67
CA ARG A 74 4.83 3.28 -6.52
C ARG A 74 5.46 4.56 -6.02
N MET A 75 5.37 4.80 -4.73
CA MET A 75 6.00 5.94 -4.08
C MET A 75 7.51 5.71 -3.94
N PRO A 76 8.35 6.73 -4.20
CA PRO A 76 9.79 6.65 -4.00
C PRO A 76 10.15 6.52 -2.52
N TRP A 77 11.42 6.31 -2.22
CA TRP A 77 11.91 6.42 -0.85
C TRP A 77 11.62 7.82 -0.28
N PRO A 78 11.10 7.92 0.95
CA PRO A 78 10.96 9.19 1.65
C PRO A 78 12.29 9.93 1.85
N GLU A 79 12.29 11.22 1.53
CA GLU A 79 13.45 12.11 1.68
C GLU A 79 13.36 13.02 2.92
N GLY A 80 12.22 13.05 3.62
CA GLY A 80 12.00 13.97 4.73
C GLY A 80 10.77 13.64 5.57
N GLY A 81 10.58 14.44 6.62
CA GLY A 81 9.48 14.26 7.58
C GLY A 81 8.08 14.43 6.98
N GLU A 82 7.95 15.13 5.84
CA GLU A 82 6.68 15.27 5.09
C GLU A 82 6.07 13.90 4.71
N ALA A 83 6.87 12.85 4.60
CA ALA A 83 6.34 11.51 4.35
C ALA A 83 5.46 10.98 5.50
N LEU A 84 5.58 11.55 6.70
CA LEU A 84 4.72 11.23 7.84
C LEU A 84 3.31 11.81 7.70
N ASP A 85 3.11 12.83 6.85
CA ASP A 85 1.79 13.46 6.65
C ASP A 85 0.78 12.45 6.06
N TYR A 86 1.27 11.54 5.21
CA TYR A 86 0.49 10.41 4.68
C TYR A 86 -0.02 9.45 5.75
N LEU A 87 0.60 9.45 6.94
CA LEU A 87 0.23 8.55 8.04
C LEU A 87 -0.84 9.15 8.96
N GLY A 88 -1.31 10.38 8.71
CA GLY A 88 -2.43 10.98 9.43
C GLY A 88 -3.76 10.20 9.31
N LEU A 89 -3.83 9.27 8.36
CA LEU A 89 -4.99 8.40 8.13
C LEU A 89 -4.97 7.12 8.99
N SER A 90 -3.87 6.83 9.67
CA SER A 90 -3.61 5.53 10.32
C SER A 90 -4.19 5.36 11.73
N ILE A 91 -5.29 6.06 12.02
CA ILE A 91 -5.93 5.99 13.33
C ILE A 91 -6.48 4.58 13.63
N GLY A 92 -6.39 4.18 14.90
CA GLY A 92 -6.92 2.90 15.37
C GLY A 92 -6.17 1.67 14.87
N THR A 93 -5.08 1.83 14.11
CA THR A 93 -4.26 0.70 13.64
C THR A 93 -3.66 -0.10 14.82
N PRO A 94 -3.48 -1.43 14.67
CA PRO A 94 -2.99 -2.31 15.75
C PRO A 94 -1.46 -2.22 15.98
N PHE A 95 -0.80 -1.25 15.36
CA PHE A 95 0.65 -1.04 15.42
C PHE A 95 0.97 0.46 15.48
N PRO A 96 2.21 0.86 15.80
CA PRO A 96 2.58 2.27 15.83
C PRO A 96 2.40 2.93 14.47
N TRP A 97 1.64 4.03 14.41
CA TRP A 97 1.36 4.79 13.18
C TRP A 97 2.62 5.07 12.36
N ARG A 98 3.72 5.45 13.05
CA ARG A 98 5.01 5.84 12.47
C ARG A 98 5.78 4.68 11.84
N GLN A 99 5.45 3.42 12.16
CA GLN A 99 6.20 2.26 11.68
C GLN A 99 5.55 1.64 10.43
N GLN A 100 5.27 2.49 9.45
CA GLN A 100 4.63 2.11 8.20
C GLN A 100 5.16 2.98 7.06
N LEU A 101 5.48 2.34 5.94
CA LEU A 101 6.04 3.04 4.78
C LEU A 101 4.98 3.23 3.69
N PRO A 102 4.64 4.48 3.31
CA PRO A 102 3.87 4.76 2.09
C PRO A 102 4.47 4.07 0.87
N LEU A 103 3.70 3.21 0.23
CA LEU A 103 4.19 2.29 -0.79
C LEU A 103 3.57 2.52 -2.16
N PHE A 104 2.25 2.54 -2.25
CA PHE A 104 1.53 2.83 -3.49
C PHE A 104 0.52 3.93 -3.23
N PHE A 105 0.43 4.84 -4.18
CA PHE A 105 -0.58 5.89 -4.18
C PHE A 105 -1.50 5.68 -5.37
N PHE A 106 -2.79 5.79 -5.12
CA PHE A 106 -3.88 5.86 -6.08
C PHE A 106 -4.67 7.11 -5.73
N ASP A 107 -5.26 7.80 -6.70
CA ASP A 107 -5.96 9.08 -6.55
C ASP A 107 -6.51 9.41 -5.13
N ALA A 108 -7.39 8.54 -4.61
CA ALA A 108 -8.00 8.65 -3.28
C ALA A 108 -7.57 7.56 -2.26
N LEU A 109 -6.53 6.77 -2.55
CA LEU A 109 -6.09 5.67 -1.69
C LEU A 109 -4.57 5.63 -1.52
N LEU A 110 -4.15 5.48 -0.27
CA LEU A 110 -2.77 5.17 0.09
C LEU A 110 -2.66 3.72 0.51
N TYR A 111 -1.67 3.01 -0.02
CA TYR A 111 -1.25 1.69 0.45
C TYR A 111 0.11 1.82 1.13
N THR A 112 0.26 1.20 2.28
CA THR A 112 1.49 1.19 3.07
C THR A 112 1.99 -0.22 3.32
N PHE A 113 3.29 -0.35 3.56
CA PHE A 113 3.93 -1.55 4.06
C PHE A 113 4.22 -1.38 5.55
N VAL A 114 3.71 -2.29 6.37
CA VAL A 114 3.93 -2.24 7.83
C VAL A 114 5.34 -2.71 8.16
N LEU A 115 6.04 -1.94 8.99
CA LEU A 115 7.41 -2.22 9.48
C LEU A 115 7.43 -2.73 10.93
N ALA A 116 6.26 -2.88 11.54
CA ALA A 116 6.10 -3.07 12.98
C ALA A 116 5.82 -4.53 13.38
N GLY A 117 6.70 -5.11 14.19
CA GLY A 117 6.45 -6.33 14.97
C GLY A 117 5.79 -7.47 14.20
N ASP A 118 4.75 -8.07 14.78
CA ASP A 118 4.04 -9.22 14.20
C ASP A 118 3.25 -8.86 12.92
N HIS A 119 3.07 -7.57 12.64
CA HIS A 119 2.41 -7.07 11.44
C HIS A 119 3.38 -6.78 10.29
N GLU A 120 4.70 -6.94 10.50
CA GLU A 120 5.69 -6.62 9.49
C GLU A 120 5.40 -7.33 8.14
N GLY A 121 5.37 -6.57 7.06
CA GLY A 121 5.07 -7.03 5.71
C GLY A 121 3.60 -7.02 5.32
N GLU A 122 2.67 -6.76 6.26
CA GLU A 122 1.28 -6.54 5.88
C GLU A 122 1.12 -5.28 5.03
N ILE A 123 0.15 -5.33 4.10
CA ILE A 123 -0.21 -4.19 3.27
C ILE A 123 -1.52 -3.60 3.76
N TRP A 124 -1.46 -2.35 4.19
CA TRP A 124 -2.60 -1.61 4.71
C TRP A 124 -3.01 -0.52 3.74
N ARG A 125 -4.32 -0.31 3.61
CA ARG A 125 -4.90 0.74 2.77
C ARG A 125 -5.63 1.76 3.62
N TYR A 126 -5.61 3.00 3.12
CA TYR A 126 -6.22 4.17 3.73
C TYR A 126 -6.95 4.95 2.65
N GLU A 127 -8.21 5.31 2.92
CA GLU A 127 -8.95 6.25 2.08
C GLU A 127 -8.57 7.68 2.43
N ILE A 128 -8.25 8.46 1.39
CA ILE A 128 -7.88 9.88 1.52
C ILE A 128 -9.17 10.68 1.39
N SER A 129 -9.95 10.74 2.46
CA SER A 129 -11.19 11.51 2.53
C SER A 129 -11.30 12.17 3.92
N PRO A 130 -11.77 13.43 4.01
CA PRO A 130 -11.82 14.18 5.26
C PRO A 130 -12.67 13.51 6.36
N ASP A 131 -13.59 12.62 5.98
CA ASP A 131 -14.50 11.93 6.89
C ASP A 131 -14.32 10.39 6.87
N ALA A 132 -13.24 9.87 6.25
CA ALA A 132 -12.99 8.43 6.15
C ALA A 132 -11.91 7.97 7.14
N TRP A 133 -12.33 7.19 8.13
CA TRP A 133 -11.43 6.52 9.10
C TRP A 133 -11.29 5.04 8.78
N ASP A 134 -10.98 4.78 7.52
CA ASP A 134 -11.12 3.45 6.92
C ASP A 134 -9.78 2.71 6.81
N SER A 135 -8.98 2.84 7.88
CA SER A 135 -7.75 2.07 8.09
C SER A 135 -8.06 0.58 8.04
N VAL A 136 -7.52 -0.14 7.06
CA VAL A 136 -7.80 -1.58 6.92
C VAL A 136 -6.68 -2.33 6.19
N ARG A 137 -6.47 -3.61 6.53
CA ARG A 137 -5.53 -4.48 5.82
C ARG A 137 -6.05 -4.83 4.43
N ALA A 138 -5.32 -4.43 3.40
CA ALA A 138 -5.58 -4.76 2.00
C ALA A 138 -5.07 -6.17 1.64
N ALA A 139 -3.90 -6.55 2.14
CA ALA A 139 -3.33 -7.86 1.92
C ALA A 139 -2.40 -8.28 3.07
N THR A 140 -2.24 -9.58 3.27
CA THR A 140 -1.36 -10.15 4.31
C THR A 140 0.12 -10.00 4.00
N SER A 141 0.45 -9.78 2.72
CA SER A 141 1.82 -9.59 2.22
C SER A 141 1.84 -8.94 0.84
N LEU A 142 3.03 -8.53 0.37
CA LEU A 142 3.21 -8.00 -0.99
C LEU A 142 2.88 -9.03 -2.06
N ALA A 143 3.36 -10.28 -1.91
CA ALA A 143 3.06 -11.31 -2.91
C ALA A 143 1.55 -11.57 -3.01
N THR A 144 0.84 -11.56 -1.88
CA THR A 144 -0.63 -11.71 -1.85
C THR A 144 -1.33 -10.57 -2.59
N LEU A 145 -0.84 -9.33 -2.44
CA LEU A 145 -1.40 -8.18 -3.14
C LEU A 145 -1.22 -8.30 -4.66
N PHE A 146 -0.01 -8.64 -5.12
CA PHE A 146 0.25 -8.86 -6.55
C PHE A 146 -0.54 -10.04 -7.12
N ASP A 147 -0.72 -11.13 -6.35
CA ASP A 147 -1.58 -12.25 -6.74
C ASP A 147 -3.03 -11.80 -6.96
N GLN A 148 -3.60 -11.01 -6.05
CA GLN A 148 -4.95 -10.46 -6.22
C GLN A 148 -5.09 -9.65 -7.50
N TRP A 149 -4.15 -8.73 -7.77
CA TRP A 149 -4.18 -7.94 -9.00
C TRP A 149 -4.03 -8.80 -10.26
N THR A 150 -3.13 -9.78 -10.23
CA THR A 150 -2.92 -10.74 -11.34
C THR A 150 -4.19 -11.53 -11.63
N ARG A 151 -4.86 -12.03 -10.57
CA ARG A 151 -6.13 -12.76 -10.68
C ARG A 151 -7.27 -11.85 -11.11
N GLY A 152 -7.23 -10.58 -10.74
CA GLY A 152 -8.16 -9.56 -11.23
C GLY A 152 -8.07 -9.37 -12.74
N ILE A 153 -6.86 -9.31 -13.29
CA ILE A 153 -6.63 -9.27 -14.74
C ILE A 153 -7.17 -10.55 -15.40
N ALA A 154 -6.81 -11.72 -14.86
CA ALA A 154 -7.25 -13.01 -15.41
C ALA A 154 -8.79 -13.20 -15.36
N ALA A 155 -9.45 -12.62 -14.37
CA ALA A 155 -10.91 -12.64 -14.22
C ALA A 155 -11.62 -11.60 -15.10
N GLY A 156 -10.89 -10.69 -15.76
CA GLY A 156 -11.45 -9.62 -16.58
C GLY A 156 -12.06 -8.47 -15.78
N VAL A 157 -11.78 -8.39 -14.48
CA VAL A 157 -12.21 -7.28 -13.61
C VAL A 157 -11.11 -6.22 -13.44
N VAL A 158 -9.91 -6.49 -13.94
CA VAL A 158 -8.89 -5.47 -14.20
C VAL A 158 -8.60 -5.48 -15.68
N VAL A 159 -9.01 -4.43 -16.39
CA VAL A 159 -8.96 -4.37 -17.84
C VAL A 159 -8.11 -3.20 -18.29
N TYR A 160 -7.38 -3.37 -19.40
CA TYR A 160 -6.70 -2.26 -20.03
C TYR A 160 -7.70 -1.41 -20.80
N ASP A 161 -7.76 -0.12 -20.49
CA ASP A 161 -8.59 0.82 -21.22
C ASP A 161 -7.81 1.45 -22.37
N GLU A 162 -8.26 1.19 -23.60
CA GLU A 162 -7.61 1.68 -24.81
C GLU A 162 -7.65 3.20 -24.96
N HIS A 163 -8.59 3.88 -24.30
CA HIS A 163 -8.69 5.34 -24.38
C HIS A 163 -7.66 6.02 -23.48
N SER A 164 -7.60 5.61 -22.22
CA SER A 164 -6.71 6.20 -21.20
C SER A 164 -5.32 5.58 -21.14
N LYS A 165 -5.13 4.40 -21.73
CA LYS A 165 -3.85 3.66 -21.79
C LYS A 165 -3.33 3.20 -20.42
N TRP A 166 -4.25 2.82 -19.52
CA TRP A 166 -3.91 2.23 -18.22
C TRP A 166 -4.86 1.08 -17.85
N LEU A 167 -4.52 0.36 -16.78
CA LEU A 167 -5.40 -0.66 -16.19
C LEU A 167 -6.48 -0.01 -15.33
N LEU A 168 -7.74 -0.40 -15.53
CA LEU A 168 -8.90 -0.01 -14.73
C LEU A 168 -9.44 -1.22 -14.00
N VAL A 169 -9.81 -1.02 -12.73
CA VAL A 169 -10.61 -1.98 -11.97
C VAL A 169 -12.08 -1.75 -12.34
N ASP A 170 -12.72 -2.76 -12.89
CA ASP A 170 -14.14 -2.81 -13.26
C ASP A 170 -14.92 -3.68 -12.27
N ASP A 171 -16.10 -4.21 -12.64
CA ASP A 171 -17.04 -5.01 -11.86
C ASP A 171 -16.43 -6.18 -11.05
N LEU A 172 -15.78 -5.87 -9.92
CA LEU A 172 -15.21 -6.82 -8.97
C LEU A 172 -16.27 -7.77 -8.40
N GLY A 173 -17.54 -7.34 -8.35
CA GLY A 173 -18.66 -8.16 -7.89
C GLY A 173 -18.89 -9.41 -8.75
N SER A 174 -18.46 -9.38 -10.01
CA SER A 174 -18.51 -10.53 -10.91
C SER A 174 -17.49 -11.63 -10.59
N ALA A 175 -16.48 -11.36 -9.73
CA ALA A 175 -15.39 -12.27 -9.41
C ALA A 175 -15.28 -12.55 -7.89
N PRO A 176 -16.16 -13.39 -7.32
CA PRO A 176 -16.29 -13.59 -5.86
C PRO A 176 -15.09 -14.25 -5.17
N GLY A 177 -14.11 -14.74 -5.93
CA GLY A 177 -12.87 -15.30 -5.40
C GLY A 177 -11.77 -14.28 -5.12
N LEU A 178 -12.00 -13.01 -5.44
CA LEU A 178 -11.08 -11.89 -5.22
C LEU A 178 -11.43 -11.18 -3.91
N ASP A 179 -10.42 -10.61 -3.25
CA ASP A 179 -10.63 -9.73 -2.09
C ASP A 179 -10.83 -8.29 -2.57
N PRO A 180 -12.02 -7.68 -2.46
CA PRO A 180 -12.24 -6.30 -2.91
C PRO A 180 -11.33 -5.29 -2.22
N LEU A 181 -10.87 -5.57 -0.99
CA LEU A 181 -10.01 -4.66 -0.24
C LEU A 181 -8.57 -4.63 -0.77
N ALA A 182 -8.16 -5.60 -1.58
CA ALA A 182 -6.85 -5.60 -2.24
C ALA A 182 -6.79 -4.65 -3.45
N PHE A 183 -7.94 -4.18 -3.95
CA PHE A 183 -8.01 -3.33 -5.14
C PHE A 183 -8.16 -1.86 -4.78
N PRO A 184 -7.61 -0.95 -5.60
CA PRO A 184 -7.68 0.48 -5.39
C PRO A 184 -9.05 1.06 -5.79
N ILE A 185 -10.11 0.58 -5.15
CA ILE A 185 -11.50 1.06 -5.30
C ILE A 185 -11.97 1.75 -4.02
N ALA A 186 -12.62 2.90 -4.18
CA ALA A 186 -13.27 3.64 -3.11
C ALA A 186 -14.58 4.27 -3.66
N PRO A 187 -15.66 4.34 -2.87
CA PRO A 187 -15.78 3.77 -1.52
C PRO A 187 -15.92 2.23 -1.54
N VAL A 188 -15.63 1.59 -0.41
CA VAL A 188 -15.86 0.14 -0.21
C VAL A 188 -17.16 -0.07 0.55
N GLU A 189 -17.81 -1.22 0.36
CA GLU A 189 -18.99 -1.61 1.13
C GLU A 189 -18.68 -1.62 2.64
N GLU A 190 -19.51 -0.92 3.40
CA GLU A 190 -19.24 -0.64 4.82
C GLU A 190 -19.21 -1.92 5.67
N THR A 191 -20.08 -2.89 5.41
CA THR A 191 -20.12 -4.15 6.18
C THR A 191 -18.81 -4.92 6.01
N LEU A 192 -18.32 -5.05 4.77
CA LEU A 192 -17.03 -5.66 4.44
C LEU A 192 -15.88 -4.93 5.15
N LEU A 193 -15.86 -3.60 5.05
CA LEU A 193 -14.86 -2.77 5.68
C LEU A 193 -14.81 -2.98 7.20
N ARG A 194 -15.94 -2.80 7.88
CA ARG A 194 -16.04 -2.94 9.34
C ARG A 194 -15.79 -4.38 9.80
N ALA A 195 -16.10 -5.38 8.98
CA ALA A 195 -15.74 -6.77 9.26
C ALA A 195 -14.22 -6.97 9.25
N ARG A 196 -13.53 -6.48 8.20
CA ARG A 196 -12.06 -6.59 8.10
C ARG A 196 -11.35 -5.77 9.18
N GLN A 197 -11.83 -4.58 9.51
CA GLN A 197 -11.25 -3.78 10.61
C GLN A 197 -11.25 -4.55 11.93
N ARG A 198 -12.38 -5.17 12.29
CA ARG A 198 -12.46 -6.02 13.50
C ARG A 198 -11.56 -7.25 13.41
N GLU A 199 -11.52 -7.92 12.26
CA GLU A 199 -10.64 -9.07 12.02
C GLU A 199 -9.16 -8.70 12.23
N CYS A 200 -8.76 -7.52 11.77
CA CYS A 200 -7.38 -7.04 11.82
C CYS A 200 -7.02 -6.35 13.15
N GLY A 201 -7.94 -6.30 14.12
CA GLY A 201 -7.68 -5.69 15.42
C GLY A 201 -7.64 -4.16 15.42
N VAL A 202 -8.24 -3.51 14.43
CA VAL A 202 -8.43 -2.06 14.44
C VAL A 202 -9.28 -1.66 15.65
N ASN A 203 -8.85 -0.63 16.36
CA ASN A 203 -9.60 -0.09 17.48
C ASN A 203 -10.84 0.64 16.96
N MET A 204 -11.97 -0.06 16.98
CA MET A 204 -13.24 0.46 16.48
C MET A 204 -13.78 1.65 17.28
N ALA A 205 -13.45 1.76 18.58
CA ALA A 205 -13.84 2.94 19.36
C ALA A 205 -13.13 4.20 18.86
N ILE A 206 -11.85 4.08 18.50
CA ILE A 206 -11.10 5.18 17.88
C ILE A 206 -11.67 5.54 16.51
N VAL A 207 -12.07 4.56 15.70
CA VAL A 207 -12.69 4.80 14.39
C VAL A 207 -14.05 5.51 14.53
N GLU A 208 -14.84 5.16 15.56
CA GLU A 208 -16.13 5.78 15.84
C GLU A 208 -15.99 7.23 16.37
N ASP A 209 -14.97 7.50 17.20
CA ASP A 209 -14.64 8.82 17.76
C ASP A 209 -13.58 9.60 16.92
N GLY A 210 -13.44 9.27 15.63
CA GLY A 210 -12.23 9.52 14.84
C GLY A 210 -11.71 10.96 14.79
N PHE A 211 -12.55 11.98 14.97
CA PHE A 211 -12.12 13.39 14.93
C PHE A 211 -11.05 13.71 15.98
N GLU A 212 -11.29 13.38 17.25
CA GLU A 212 -10.37 13.68 18.36
C GLU A 212 -9.04 12.96 18.17
N TYR A 213 -9.10 11.68 17.78
CA TYR A 213 -7.91 10.87 17.55
C TYR A 213 -7.12 11.29 16.30
N THR A 214 -7.78 11.83 15.28
CA THR A 214 -7.09 12.43 14.12
C THR A 214 -6.34 13.70 14.52
N GLU A 215 -6.90 14.55 15.38
CA GLU A 215 -6.19 15.73 15.90
C GLU A 215 -4.96 15.31 16.73
N GLU A 216 -5.12 14.37 17.66
CA GLU A 216 -4.00 13.85 18.47
C GLU A 216 -2.89 13.24 17.60
N LEU A 217 -3.26 12.49 16.55
CA LEU A 217 -2.30 11.91 15.62
C LEU A 217 -1.58 13.00 14.82
N SER A 218 -2.28 14.06 14.42
CA SER A 218 -1.69 15.19 13.69
C SER A 218 -0.64 15.91 14.55
N ASP A 219 -0.96 16.18 15.82
CA ASP A 219 0.00 16.74 16.78
C ASP A 219 1.23 15.84 16.98
N ALA A 220 1.02 14.52 17.03
CA ALA A 220 2.11 13.55 17.14
C ALA A 220 3.01 13.52 15.89
N ILE A 221 2.43 13.69 14.70
CA ILE A 221 3.15 13.81 13.43
C ILE A 221 4.00 15.07 13.42
N ASP A 222 3.44 16.22 13.82
CA ASP A 222 4.17 17.49 13.88
C ASP A 222 5.34 17.42 14.85
N ALA A 223 5.14 16.83 16.03
CA ALA A 223 6.21 16.58 16.99
C ALA A 223 7.31 15.67 16.42
N ALA A 224 6.94 14.61 15.69
CA ALA A 224 7.90 13.74 15.02
C ALA A 224 8.68 14.47 13.92
N LYS A 225 8.02 15.28 13.09
CA LYS A 225 8.65 16.11 12.06
C LYS A 225 9.65 17.09 12.66
N ALA A 226 9.30 17.76 13.76
CA ALA A 226 10.20 18.66 14.48
C ALA A 226 11.47 17.93 14.99
N SER A 227 11.32 16.70 15.48
CA SER A 227 12.47 15.87 15.93
C SER A 227 13.42 15.44 14.80
N LEU A 228 12.92 15.39 13.56
CA LEU A 228 13.70 15.05 12.37
C LEU A 228 14.50 16.26 11.85
N GLY A 229 13.93 17.46 11.90
CA GLY A 229 14.57 18.70 11.43
C GLY A 229 15.58 19.32 12.41
N GLY A 230 15.63 18.84 13.66
CA GLY A 230 16.51 19.37 14.71
C GLY A 230 17.92 18.76 14.80
N ALA A 231 18.45 18.14 13.73
CA ALA A 231 19.79 17.53 13.71
C ALA A 231 20.72 18.20 12.70
#